data_AF-A0A3C1ZUF2-F1
#
_entry.id   AF-A0A3C1ZUF2-F1
#
_cell.length_a   1.000
_cell.length_b   1.000
_cell.length_c   1.000
_cell.angle_alpha   90.00
_cell.angle_beta   90.00
_cell.angle_gamma   90.00
#
_symmetry.space_group_name_H-M   'P 1'
#
loop_
_entity.id
_entity.type
_entity.pdbx_description
1 polymer ?
#
loop_
_entity_poly.entity_id
_entity_poly.type
_entity_poly.pdbx_seq_one_letter_code
_entity_poly.pdbx_strand_id
1 'polypeptide(L)'
;LKLVAEQPYTAVFVKLGLSFDAAFMDACPTLTHLVTPTTGLNHIDLKEAEQRGITVLSLKGETELLDTIKSTAEHTWALLLMLMRHLQEATAD
;
A
#
# COMPACT_ATOMS: atom_id res chain seq x y z
N LEU A 1 -9.55 -13.50 -4.50
CA LEU A 1 -10.40 -13.50 -5.71
C LEU A 1 -11.88 -13.73 -5.40
N LYS A 2 -12.27 -14.75 -4.60
CA LYS A 2 -13.69 -14.96 -4.22
C LYS A 2 -14.42 -13.70 -3.74
N LEU A 3 -13.84 -12.97 -2.78
CA LEU A 3 -14.46 -11.77 -2.20
C LEU A 3 -14.81 -10.69 -3.24
N VAL A 4 -13.96 -10.49 -4.25
CA VAL A 4 -14.13 -9.40 -5.24
C VAL A 4 -15.09 -9.81 -6.37
N ALA A 5 -15.25 -11.12 -6.58
CA ALA A 5 -16.18 -11.68 -7.55
C ALA A 5 -17.62 -11.80 -7.01
N GLU A 6 -17.83 -11.62 -5.71
CA GLU A 6 -19.13 -11.79 -5.05
C GLU A 6 -20.08 -10.60 -5.28
N GLN A 7 -19.55 -9.38 -5.46
CA GLN A 7 -20.35 -8.18 -5.71
C GLN A 7 -19.64 -7.20 -6.66
N PRO A 8 -20.39 -6.36 -7.40
CA PRO A 8 -19.79 -5.38 -8.30
C PRO A 8 -19.18 -4.23 -7.49
N TYR A 9 -17.86 -4.26 -7.31
CA TYR A 9 -17.12 -3.16 -6.71
C TYR A 9 -16.65 -2.17 -7.78
N THR A 10 -16.87 -0.89 -7.54
CA THR A 10 -16.36 0.20 -8.39
C THR A 10 -15.02 0.74 -7.90
N ALA A 11 -14.73 0.59 -6.61
CA ALA A 11 -13.47 0.98 -6.00
C ALA A 11 -12.98 -0.11 -5.04
N VAL A 12 -11.66 -0.36 -5.02
CA VAL A 12 -11.01 -1.25 -4.06
C VAL A 12 -9.86 -0.53 -3.38
N PHE A 13 -9.84 -0.59 -2.04
CA PHE A 13 -8.73 -0.11 -1.23
C PHE A 13 -7.80 -1.27 -0.85
N VAL A 14 -6.52 -1.14 -1.15
CA VAL A 14 -5.54 -2.21 -1.02
C VAL A 14 -4.36 -1.82 -0.13
N LYS A 15 -3.55 -2.81 0.26
CA LYS A 15 -2.32 -2.62 1.03
C LYS A 15 -1.19 -3.46 0.45
N LEU A 16 0.04 -3.20 0.93
CA LEU A 16 1.20 -4.04 0.64
C LEU A 16 0.98 -5.50 1.07
N GLY A 17 1.62 -6.41 0.34
CA GLY A 17 1.57 -7.86 0.60
C GLY A 17 0.61 -8.64 -0.29
N LEU A 18 -0.11 -7.97 -1.19
CA LEU A 18 -0.95 -8.57 -2.22
C LEU A 18 -0.59 -8.00 -3.59
N SER A 19 -0.72 -8.80 -4.65
CA SER A 19 -0.53 -8.37 -6.04
C SER A 19 -1.86 -8.18 -6.75
N PHE A 20 -1.96 -7.11 -7.54
CA PHE A 20 -3.15 -6.71 -8.28
C PHE A 20 -2.79 -6.65 -9.77
N ASP A 21 -3.01 -7.79 -10.42
CA ASP A 21 -2.69 -8.05 -11.83
C ASP A 21 -3.96 -8.18 -12.68
N ALA A 22 -3.80 -8.57 -13.94
CA ALA A 22 -4.92 -8.79 -14.87
C ALA A 22 -5.97 -9.77 -14.31
N ALA A 23 -5.55 -10.85 -13.65
CA ALA A 23 -6.49 -11.85 -13.10
C ALA A 23 -7.34 -11.28 -11.96
N PHE A 24 -6.76 -10.38 -11.15
CA PHE A 24 -7.53 -9.63 -10.17
C PHE A 24 -8.55 -8.70 -10.84
N MET A 25 -8.12 -7.95 -11.88
CA MET A 25 -8.99 -7.01 -12.59
C MET A 25 -10.10 -7.73 -13.37
N ASP A 26 -9.85 -8.93 -13.88
CA ASP A 26 -10.86 -9.79 -14.53
C ASP A 26 -11.94 -10.24 -13.54
N ALA A 27 -11.56 -10.52 -12.29
CA ALA A 27 -12.50 -10.91 -11.25
C ALA A 27 -13.36 -9.72 -10.75
N CYS A 28 -13.04 -8.49 -11.14
CA CYS A 28 -13.77 -7.28 -10.75
C CYS A 28 -14.00 -6.35 -11.97
N PRO A 29 -14.86 -6.76 -12.93
CA PRO A 29 -15.00 -6.06 -14.21
C PRO A 29 -15.60 -4.65 -14.10
N THR A 30 -16.24 -4.32 -12.97
CA THR A 30 -16.81 -3.00 -12.69
C THR A 30 -15.82 -2.03 -12.04
N LEU A 31 -14.57 -2.46 -11.84
CA LEU A 31 -13.57 -1.66 -11.14
C LEU A 31 -13.23 -0.41 -11.95
N THR A 32 -13.25 0.73 -11.27
CA THR A 32 -12.88 2.04 -11.84
C THR A 32 -11.77 2.71 -11.06
N HIS A 33 -11.60 2.36 -9.78
CA HIS A 33 -10.61 2.95 -8.89
C HIS A 33 -9.89 1.87 -8.07
N LEU A 34 -8.57 1.92 -8.06
CA LEU A 34 -7.73 1.12 -7.18
C LEU A 34 -6.94 2.07 -6.28
N VAL A 35 -7.20 2.03 -4.98
CA VAL A 35 -6.67 2.98 -4.00
C VAL A 35 -5.65 2.27 -3.13
N THR A 36 -4.44 2.82 -3.02
CA THR A 36 -3.38 2.27 -2.17
C THR A 36 -2.72 3.36 -1.32
N PRO A 37 -2.59 3.21 0.00
CA PRO A 37 -1.88 4.16 0.85
C PRO A 37 -0.36 3.92 0.79
N THR A 38 0.20 3.78 -0.41
CA THR A 38 1.60 3.43 -0.63
C THR A 38 2.26 4.35 -1.65
N THR A 39 3.56 4.61 -1.46
CA THR A 39 4.39 5.32 -2.44
C THR A 39 4.95 4.37 -3.51
N GLY A 40 5.25 3.12 -3.12
CA GLY A 40 5.62 2.04 -4.03
C GLY A 40 4.40 1.37 -4.66
N LEU A 41 4.46 1.13 -5.97
CA LEU A 41 3.35 0.59 -6.78
C LEU A 41 3.68 -0.74 -7.47
N ASN A 42 4.80 -1.38 -7.13
CA ASN A 42 5.27 -2.62 -7.78
C ASN A 42 4.31 -3.81 -7.63
N HIS A 43 3.31 -3.69 -6.76
CA HIS A 43 2.31 -4.69 -6.47
C HIS A 43 1.03 -4.49 -7.30
N ILE A 44 0.98 -3.47 -8.16
CA ILE A 44 -0.14 -3.18 -9.06
C ILE A 44 0.40 -3.19 -10.49
N ASP A 45 -0.24 -3.92 -11.38
CA ASP A 45 0.03 -3.81 -12.82
C ASP A 45 -0.57 -2.49 -13.35
N LEU A 46 0.23 -1.43 -13.31
CA LEU A 46 -0.19 -0.09 -13.71
C LEU A 46 -0.56 -0.02 -15.20
N LYS A 47 0.09 -0.83 -16.04
CA LYS A 47 -0.15 -0.84 -17.48
C LYS A 47 -1.51 -1.47 -17.77
N GLU A 48 -1.80 -2.59 -17.13
CA GLU A 48 -3.11 -3.25 -17.24
C GLU A 48 -4.23 -2.34 -16.70
N ALA A 49 -4.01 -1.70 -15.55
CA ALA A 49 -4.97 -0.76 -14.97
C ALA A 49 -5.27 0.40 -15.94
N GLU A 50 -4.25 1.00 -16.54
CA GLU A 50 -4.39 2.06 -17.53
C GLU A 50 -5.16 1.59 -18.77
N GLN A 51 -4.83 0.41 -19.30
CA GLN A 51 -5.52 -0.17 -20.46
C GLN A 51 -7.02 -0.40 -20.22
N ARG A 52 -7.41 -0.69 -18.98
CA ARG A 52 -8.81 -0.89 -18.57
C ARG A 52 -9.51 0.39 -18.13
N GLY A 53 -8.82 1.55 -18.14
CA GLY A 53 -9.36 2.82 -17.65
C GLY A 53 -9.55 2.86 -16.13
N ILE A 54 -8.80 2.05 -15.37
CA ILE A 54 -8.84 2.03 -13.91
C ILE A 54 -7.89 3.10 -13.38
N THR A 55 -8.42 4.01 -12.56
CA THR A 55 -7.63 5.06 -11.90
C THR A 55 -6.92 4.48 -10.68
N VAL A 56 -5.59 4.59 -10.64
CA VAL A 56 -4.80 4.19 -9.47
C VAL A 56 -4.50 5.42 -8.62
N LEU A 57 -5.11 5.49 -7.43
CA LEU A 57 -4.85 6.55 -6.44
C LEU A 57 -3.80 6.07 -5.44
N SER A 58 -2.74 6.85 -5.26
CA SER A 58 -1.62 6.46 -4.39
C SER A 58 -0.93 7.65 -3.73
N LEU A 59 0.00 7.37 -2.82
CA LEU A 59 0.86 8.40 -2.21
C LEU A 59 2.10 8.71 -3.07
N LYS A 60 2.25 8.07 -4.23
CA LYS A 60 3.41 8.32 -5.09
C LYS A 60 3.34 9.75 -5.65
N GLY A 61 4.31 10.58 -5.27
CA GLY A 61 4.36 11.99 -5.68
C GLY A 61 3.72 12.97 -4.69
N GLU A 62 3.06 12.48 -3.64
CA GLU A 62 2.42 13.30 -2.59
C GLU A 62 3.43 13.87 -1.59
N THR A 63 4.47 14.57 -2.06
CA THR A 63 5.61 15.00 -1.22
C THR A 63 5.21 15.97 -0.12
N GLU A 64 4.33 16.94 -0.38
CA GLU A 64 3.88 17.92 0.63
C GLU A 64 3.16 17.23 1.80
N LEU A 65 2.26 16.29 1.51
CA LEU A 65 1.57 15.49 2.52
C LEU A 65 2.57 14.62 3.29
N LEU A 66 3.43 13.89 2.58
CA LEU A 66 4.38 12.97 3.19
C LEU A 66 5.40 13.68 4.08
N ASP A 67 5.77 14.92 3.76
CA ASP A 67 6.66 15.73 4.58
C ASP A 67 6.04 16.10 5.94
N THR A 68 4.71 16.07 6.08
CA THR A 68 4.04 16.28 7.38
C THR A 68 4.08 15.05 8.29
N ILE A 69 4.36 13.86 7.75
CA ILE A 69 4.29 12.59 8.48
C ILE A 69 5.67 12.24 9.05
N LYS A 70 5.79 12.14 10.39
CA LYS A 70 7.08 11.93 11.08
C LYS A 70 7.27 10.53 11.67
N SER A 71 6.25 9.67 11.61
CA SER A 71 6.25 8.35 12.26
C SER A 71 7.45 7.47 11.90
N THR A 72 7.86 7.42 10.63
CA THR A 72 9.03 6.63 10.20
C THR A 72 10.35 7.19 10.77
N ALA A 73 10.50 8.52 10.81
CA ALA A 73 11.69 9.15 11.38
C ALA A 73 11.75 8.93 12.90
N GLU A 74 10.63 9.09 13.60
CA GLU A 74 10.48 8.82 15.03
C GLU A 74 10.77 7.35 15.36
N HIS A 75 10.21 6.41 14.58
CA HIS A 75 10.46 4.99 14.73
C HIS A 75 11.93 4.65 14.48
N THR A 76 12.57 5.28 13.49
CA THR A 76 14.01 5.11 13.24
C THR A 76 14.83 5.56 14.45
N TRP A 77 14.52 6.72 15.04
CA TRP A 77 15.17 7.17 16.27
C TRP A 77 14.96 6.21 17.44
N ALA A 78 13.76 5.66 17.59
CA ALA A 78 13.48 4.65 18.60
C ALA A 78 14.36 3.40 18.38
N LEU A 79 14.42 2.88 17.16
CA LEU A 79 15.27 1.73 16.81
C LEU A 79 16.76 2.02 17.07
N LEU A 80 17.24 3.21 16.71
CA LEU A 80 18.62 3.63 17.00
C LEU A 80 18.92 3.61 18.50
N LEU A 81 18.04 4.19 19.32
CA LEU A 81 18.19 4.18 20.78
C LEU A 81 18.11 2.77 21.36
N MET A 82 17.21 1.93 20.85
CA MET A 82 17.09 0.54 21.25
C MET A 82 18.39 -0.24 21.00
N LEU A 83 19.01 -0.06 19.83
CA LEU A 83 20.28 -0.70 19.48
C LEU A 83 21.44 -0.15 20.32
N MET A 84 21.60 1.17 20.41
CA MET A 84 22.72 1.79 21.14
C MET A 84 22.72 1.50 22.64
N ARG A 85 21.54 1.27 23.23
CA ARG A 85 21.39 1.03 24.67
C ARG A 85 21.07 -0.42 25.01
N HIS A 86 21.14 -1.33 24.04
CA HIS A 86 20.79 -2.74 24.21
C HIS A 86 19.44 -2.92 24.90
N LEU A 87 18.45 -2.07 24.57
CA LEU A 87 17.17 -2.06 25.28
C LEU A 87 16.44 -3.39 25.14
N GLN A 88 16.56 -4.05 23.99
CA GLN A 88 15.98 -5.38 23.76
C GLN A 88 16.46 -6.40 24.80
N GLU A 89 17.74 -6.40 25.14
CA GLU A 89 18.34 -7.30 26.14
C GLU A 89 17.96 -6.86 27.56
N ALA A 90 17.99 -5.56 27.83
CA ALA A 90 17.67 -5.00 29.13
C ALA A 90 16.20 -5.18 29.52
N THR A 91 15.30 -5.34 28.55
CA THR A 91 13.86 -5.54 28.75
C THR A 91 13.39 -6.94 28.36
N ALA A 92 14.32 -7.88 28.10
CA ALA A 92 13.96 -9.28 27.90
C ALA A 92 13.78 -9.93 29.26
N ASP A 93 12.52 -10.16 29.65
CA ASP A 93 12.15 -11.08 30.73
C ASP A 93 12.26 -12.55 30.27
#